data_AF-A0A0G1D4G2-F1
#
_entry.id   AF-A0A0G1D4G2-F1
#
_cell.length_a   1.000
_cell.length_b   1.000
_cell.length_c   1.000
_cell.angle_alpha   90.00
_cell.angle_beta   90.00
_cell.angle_gamma   90.00
#
_symmetry.space_group_name_H-M   'P 1'
#
loop_
_entity.id
_entity.type
_entity.pdbx_description
1 polymer ?
#
loop_
_entity_poly.entity_id
_entity_poly.type
_entity_poly.pdbx_seq_one_letter_code
_entity_poly.pdbx_strand_id
1 'polypeptide(L)'
;MNIALQRVCGGCTACCKTHAVYEIEKPVGKWCPHCEPSRECRIYADRPKGCRGFRCEWLKGFGEEDDRPDKSGLVLDYISFRPLIPRLFQIWESRGGALREAGVKELIDLSLRNCIPVVLFYSSGKREFFSGGMELSKEVEQAMRREKVKIL
;
A
#
# COMPACT_ATOMS: atom_id res chain seq x y z
N MET A 1 22.04 -9.89 20.86
CA MET A 1 21.11 -10.79 20.15
C MET A 1 19.86 -10.02 19.82
N ASN A 2 19.69 -9.58 18.58
CA ASN A 2 18.47 -8.90 18.16
C ASN A 2 17.51 -9.98 17.67
N ILE A 3 16.56 -10.40 18.52
CA ILE A 3 15.46 -11.25 18.07
C ILE A 3 14.63 -10.34 17.18
N ALA A 4 14.79 -10.45 15.86
CA ALA A 4 13.80 -9.92 14.95
C ALA A 4 12.51 -10.70 15.24
N LEU A 5 11.64 -10.12 16.08
CA LEU A 5 10.31 -10.65 16.37
C LEU A 5 9.64 -10.91 15.03
N GLN A 6 9.40 -12.19 14.71
CA GLN A 6 8.79 -12.58 13.46
C GLN A 6 7.37 -12.01 13.45
N ARG A 7 7.18 -10.90 12.72
CA ARG A 7 5.88 -10.27 12.57
C ARG A 7 4.95 -11.21 11.81
N VAL A 8 3.73 -11.33 12.29
CA VAL A 8 2.65 -12.10 11.67
C VAL A 8 1.43 -11.21 11.49
N CYS A 9 0.61 -11.47 10.47
CA CYS A 9 -0.59 -10.67 10.25
C CYS A 9 -1.57 -10.73 11.42
N GLY A 10 -1.69 -11.89 12.10
CA GLY A 10 -2.73 -12.10 13.12
C GLY A 10 -4.11 -11.77 12.57
N GLY A 11 -4.91 -11.01 13.31
CA GLY A 11 -6.22 -10.49 12.86
C GLY A 11 -6.19 -9.31 11.88
N CYS A 12 -5.02 -8.83 11.44
CA CYS A 12 -4.94 -7.71 10.50
C CYS A 12 -5.44 -8.12 9.11
N THR A 13 -6.49 -7.44 8.62
CA THR A 13 -7.08 -7.68 7.30
C THR A 13 -6.98 -6.48 6.34
N ALA A 14 -6.16 -5.48 6.64
CA ALA A 14 -6.12 -4.22 5.88
C ALA A 14 -5.83 -4.39 4.37
N CYS A 15 -4.92 -5.31 4.00
CA CYS A 15 -4.62 -5.60 2.59
C CYS A 15 -5.82 -6.23 1.85
N CYS A 16 -6.73 -6.91 2.57
CA CYS A 16 -7.97 -7.44 2.01
C CYS A 16 -8.94 -6.33 1.59
N LYS A 17 -8.71 -5.05 1.94
CA LYS A 17 -9.41 -3.90 1.35
C LYS A 17 -8.59 -3.21 0.26
N THR A 18 -7.29 -3.01 0.45
CA THR A 18 -6.52 -2.07 -0.38
C THR A 18 -6.14 -2.63 -1.76
N HIS A 19 -5.54 -3.83 -1.84
CA HIS A 19 -4.96 -4.35 -3.09
C HIS A 19 -5.97 -5.14 -3.93
N ALA A 20 -5.82 -5.16 -5.26
CA ALA A 20 -6.57 -6.10 -6.09
C ALA A 20 -6.10 -7.55 -5.85
N VAL A 21 -6.98 -8.51 -6.10
CA VAL A 21 -6.62 -9.94 -6.16
C VAL A 21 -7.24 -10.51 -7.44
N TYR A 22 -6.40 -10.69 -8.46
CA TYR A 22 -6.84 -11.04 -9.80
C TYR A 22 -7.51 -12.42 -9.86
N GLU A 23 -7.01 -13.39 -9.09
CA GLU A 23 -7.50 -14.77 -9.12
C GLU A 23 -8.95 -14.93 -8.64
N ILE A 24 -9.49 -13.92 -7.94
CA ILE A 24 -10.88 -13.87 -7.46
C ILE A 24 -11.60 -12.60 -7.93
N GLU A 25 -11.07 -11.95 -8.96
CA GLU A 25 -11.64 -10.71 -9.55
C GLU A 25 -11.92 -9.60 -8.52
N LYS A 26 -11.16 -9.59 -7.41
CA LYS A 26 -11.35 -8.60 -6.36
C LYS A 26 -10.74 -7.26 -6.79
N PRO A 27 -11.53 -6.20 -6.94
CA PRO A 27 -11.02 -4.90 -7.37
C PRO A 27 -10.24 -4.18 -6.25
N VAL A 28 -9.39 -3.24 -6.67
CA VAL A 28 -8.65 -2.32 -5.78
C VAL A 28 -9.62 -1.54 -4.89
N GLY A 29 -9.27 -1.36 -3.61
CA GLY A 29 -10.01 -0.50 -2.67
C GLY A 29 -11.38 -1.04 -2.21
N LYS A 30 -11.79 -2.24 -2.66
CA LYS A 30 -13.00 -2.92 -2.16
C LYS A 30 -12.65 -4.03 -1.19
N TRP A 31 -13.56 -4.35 -0.28
CA TRP A 31 -13.38 -5.47 0.63
C TRP A 31 -13.42 -6.81 -0.12
N CYS A 32 -12.50 -7.70 0.22
CA CYS A 32 -12.48 -9.07 -0.27
C CYS A 32 -13.75 -9.81 0.18
N PRO A 33 -14.46 -10.53 -0.72
CA PRO A 33 -15.69 -11.24 -0.38
C PRO A 33 -15.47 -12.41 0.60
N HIS A 34 -14.22 -12.87 0.75
CA HIS A 34 -13.86 -13.93 1.71
C HIS A 34 -13.31 -13.41 3.03
N CYS A 35 -13.24 -12.09 3.21
CA CYS A 35 -12.74 -11.47 4.42
C CYS A 35 -13.91 -10.96 5.26
N GLU A 36 -13.86 -11.19 6.57
CA GLU A 36 -14.63 -10.42 7.53
C GLU A 36 -13.72 -9.29 8.04
N PRO A 37 -14.05 -8.01 7.76
CA PRO A 37 -13.21 -6.88 8.17
C PRO A 37 -12.88 -6.89 9.66
N SER A 38 -11.60 -6.67 10.00
CA SER A 38 -11.10 -6.62 11.38
C SER A 38 -11.29 -7.91 12.20
N ARG A 39 -11.57 -9.03 11.53
CA ARG A 39 -11.68 -10.35 12.17
C ARG A 39 -10.72 -11.34 11.52
N GLU A 40 -11.07 -11.86 10.35
CA GLU A 40 -10.28 -12.90 9.71
C GLU A 40 -10.55 -13.05 8.20
N CYS A 41 -9.62 -13.73 7.54
CA CYS A 41 -9.84 -14.25 6.19
C CYS A 41 -10.39 -15.67 6.30
N ARG A 42 -11.63 -15.89 5.83
CA ARG A 42 -12.32 -17.19 5.90
C ARG A 42 -11.67 -18.30 5.08
N ILE A 43 -10.77 -17.93 4.16
CA ILE A 43 -10.02 -18.86 3.31
C ILE A 43 -8.51 -18.70 3.52
N TYR A 44 -8.04 -18.32 4.72
CA TYR A 44 -6.64 -17.96 4.91
C TYR A 44 -5.67 -19.07 4.48
N ALA A 45 -5.98 -20.34 4.75
CA ALA A 45 -5.19 -21.48 4.31
C ALA A 45 -5.14 -21.60 2.77
N ASP A 46 -6.28 -21.39 2.12
CA ASP A 46 -6.47 -21.55 0.67
C ASP A 46 -6.24 -20.26 -0.13
N ARG A 47 -5.86 -19.16 0.54
CA ARG A 47 -5.79 -17.81 -0.01
C ARG A 47 -5.03 -17.77 -1.35
N PRO A 48 -5.47 -17.03 -2.37
CA PRO A 48 -4.82 -17.03 -3.69
C PRO A 48 -3.32 -16.70 -3.67
N LYS A 49 -2.62 -16.99 -4.78
CA LYS A 49 -1.16 -16.76 -4.88
C LYS A 49 -0.81 -15.29 -4.64
N GLY A 50 -1.59 -14.35 -5.14
CA GLY A 50 -1.43 -12.91 -4.87
C GLY A 50 -1.48 -12.60 -3.37
N CYS A 51 -2.43 -13.18 -2.63
CA CYS A 51 -2.51 -13.04 -1.18
C CYS A 51 -1.35 -13.71 -0.44
N ARG A 52 -0.84 -14.86 -0.92
CA ARG A 52 0.31 -15.56 -0.32
C ARG A 52 1.63 -14.83 -0.55
N GLY A 53 1.80 -14.24 -1.73
CA GLY A 53 3.03 -13.55 -2.13
C GLY A 53 3.16 -12.14 -1.57
N PHE A 54 2.04 -11.50 -1.19
CA PHE A 54 2.06 -10.15 -0.66
C PHE A 54 2.51 -10.09 0.80
N ARG A 55 3.43 -9.16 1.10
CA ARG A 55 3.85 -8.78 2.46
C ARG A 55 3.93 -7.25 2.50
N CYS A 56 3.20 -6.60 3.40
CA CYS A 56 3.34 -5.15 3.59
C CYS A 56 4.66 -4.81 4.28
N GLU A 57 5.08 -3.54 4.23
CA GLU A 57 6.34 -3.12 4.85
C GLU A 57 6.40 -3.37 6.35
N TRP A 58 5.26 -3.25 7.06
CA TRP A 58 5.21 -3.61 8.47
C TRP A 58 5.58 -5.09 8.69
N LEU A 59 5.04 -6.00 7.89
CA LEU A 59 5.37 -7.44 7.97
C LEU A 59 6.81 -7.75 7.51
N LYS A 60 7.44 -6.83 6.78
CA LYS A 60 8.87 -6.88 6.41
C LYS A 60 9.78 -6.27 7.48
N GLY A 61 9.23 -5.63 8.52
CA GLY A 61 9.96 -5.08 9.66
C GLY A 61 10.04 -3.55 9.71
N PHE A 62 9.32 -2.83 8.85
CA PHE A 62 9.28 -1.36 8.86
C PHE A 62 8.31 -0.81 9.92
N GLY A 63 8.67 0.31 10.54
CA GLY A 63 7.84 1.00 11.55
C GLY A 63 7.74 0.25 12.87
N GLU A 64 6.97 0.81 13.80
CA GLU A 64 6.70 0.28 15.14
C GLU A 64 5.44 -0.60 15.18
N GLU A 65 5.10 -1.09 16.37
CA GLU A 65 3.91 -1.93 16.58
C GLU A 65 2.59 -1.17 16.32
N ASP A 66 2.56 0.15 16.46
CA ASP A 66 1.40 0.99 16.13
C ASP A 66 1.29 1.33 14.64
N ASP A 67 2.37 1.12 13.87
CA ASP A 67 2.34 1.24 12.41
C ASP A 67 1.66 0.04 11.73
N ARG A 68 1.31 -0.99 12.51
CA ARG A 68 0.59 -2.16 12.03
C ARG A 68 -0.71 -1.72 11.31
N PRO A 69 -1.00 -2.22 10.08
CA PRO A 69 -2.01 -1.60 9.23
C PRO A 69 -3.46 -1.54 9.75
N ASP A 70 -3.86 -2.45 10.64
CA ASP A 70 -5.15 -2.42 11.32
C ASP A 70 -5.22 -1.36 12.43
N LYS A 71 -4.08 -0.91 12.96
CA LYS A 71 -3.96 0.18 13.94
C LYS A 71 -3.76 1.54 13.27
N SER A 72 -2.77 1.66 12.40
CA SER A 72 -2.44 2.91 11.70
C SER A 72 -3.50 3.29 10.66
N GLY A 73 -4.22 2.32 10.11
CA GLY A 73 -5.12 2.56 8.98
C GLY A 73 -4.39 2.73 7.65
N LEU A 74 -3.09 2.41 7.60
CA LEU A 74 -2.24 2.53 6.41
C LEU A 74 -1.61 1.18 6.04
N VAL A 75 -1.67 0.80 4.76
CA VAL A 75 -0.87 -0.30 4.21
C VAL A 75 0.27 0.32 3.40
N LEU A 76 1.50 0.09 3.84
CA LEU A 76 2.71 0.53 3.16
C LEU A 76 3.25 -0.60 2.28
N ASP A 77 3.66 -0.27 1.06
CA ASP A 77 4.27 -1.22 0.12
C ASP A 77 5.29 -0.54 -0.81
N TYR A 78 6.38 -1.24 -1.12
CA TYR A 78 7.27 -0.87 -2.22
C TYR A 78 7.07 -1.81 -3.41
N ILE A 79 6.87 -1.22 -4.58
CA ILE A 79 6.87 -1.96 -5.84
C ILE A 79 7.92 -1.42 -6.81
N SER A 80 8.17 -2.17 -7.88
CA SER A 80 9.04 -1.74 -8.97
C SER A 80 8.40 -2.02 -10.32
N PHE A 81 8.46 -1.05 -11.22
CA PHE A 81 8.09 -1.19 -12.64
C PHE A 81 9.34 -1.02 -13.49
N ARG A 82 10.25 -2.00 -13.46
CA ARG A 82 11.52 -1.89 -14.18
C ARG A 82 11.30 -1.95 -15.70
N PRO A 83 12.10 -1.21 -16.50
CA PRO A 83 13.17 -0.30 -16.08
C PRO A 83 12.68 1.10 -15.66
N LEU A 84 11.40 1.42 -15.89
CA LEU A 84 10.84 2.78 -15.79
C LEU A 84 10.87 3.36 -14.37
N ILE A 85 10.44 2.59 -13.37
CA ILE A 85 10.42 3.02 -11.96
C ILE A 85 11.05 1.92 -11.11
N PRO A 86 12.33 2.04 -10.73
CA PRO A 86 13.04 0.98 -10.01
C PRO A 86 12.49 0.77 -8.60
N ARG A 87 11.87 1.81 -8.01
CA ARG A 87 11.21 1.77 -6.71
C ARG A 87 10.12 2.83 -6.65
N LEU A 88 8.92 2.43 -6.25
CA LEU A 88 7.77 3.30 -6.01
C LEU A 88 7.26 2.99 -4.61
N PHE A 89 7.09 4.01 -3.78
CA PHE A 89 6.46 3.86 -2.48
C PHE A 89 4.95 4.04 -2.60
N GLN A 90 4.18 3.08 -2.11
CA GLN A 90 2.73 3.15 -2.07
C GLN A 90 2.25 3.27 -0.62
N ILE A 91 1.37 4.24 -0.39
CA ILE A 91 0.69 4.43 0.90
C ILE A 91 -0.81 4.27 0.65
N TRP A 92 -1.38 3.19 1.17
CA TRP A 92 -2.79 2.87 0.98
C TRP A 92 -3.60 3.16 2.22
N GLU A 93 -4.69 3.92 2.07
CA GLU A 93 -5.66 4.17 3.13
C GLU A 93 -6.61 2.98 3.32
N SER A 94 -6.43 2.22 4.40
CA SER A 94 -7.35 1.13 4.78
C SER A 94 -8.52 1.65 5.62
N ARG A 95 -8.30 2.71 6.41
CA ARG A 95 -9.33 3.41 7.22
C ARG A 95 -9.45 4.87 6.77
N GLY A 96 -10.66 5.33 6.45
CA GLY A 96 -10.88 6.69 5.96
C GLY A 96 -10.37 7.75 6.94
N GLY A 97 -9.59 8.70 6.43
CA GLY A 97 -8.96 9.76 7.22
C GLY A 97 -7.52 9.47 7.61
N ALA A 98 -7.05 8.22 7.55
CA ALA A 98 -5.69 7.85 7.99
C ALA A 98 -4.60 8.56 7.16
N LEU A 99 -4.85 8.84 5.88
CA LEU A 99 -3.89 9.60 5.05
C LEU A 99 -3.79 11.08 5.43
N ARG A 100 -4.66 11.58 6.31
CA ARG A 100 -4.66 12.98 6.78
C ARG A 100 -3.96 13.14 8.13
N GLU A 101 -3.53 12.04 8.75
CA GLU A 101 -2.81 12.06 10.01
C GLU A 101 -1.38 12.62 9.79
N ALA A 102 -0.84 13.32 10.79
CA ALA A 102 0.37 14.14 10.63
C ALA A 102 1.56 13.37 10.04
N GLY A 103 1.80 12.15 10.53
CA GLY A 103 2.95 11.31 10.18
C GLY A 103 3.11 10.94 8.70
N VAL A 104 2.06 11.11 7.89
CA VAL A 104 2.09 10.77 6.46
C VAL A 104 2.99 11.74 5.69
N LYS A 105 3.03 13.01 6.10
CA LYS A 105 3.86 14.01 5.43
C LYS A 105 5.35 13.68 5.58
N GLU A 106 5.77 13.26 6.76
CA GLU A 106 7.16 12.88 7.02
C GLU A 106 7.58 11.65 6.22
N LEU A 107 6.67 10.67 6.05
CA LEU A 107 6.90 9.51 5.18
C LEU A 107 7.09 9.90 3.71
N ILE A 108 6.28 10.85 3.22
CA ILE A 108 6.41 11.39 1.86
C ILE A 108 7.75 12.13 1.74
N ASP A 109 8.01 13.11 2.60
CA ASP A 109 9.23 13.92 2.55
C ASP A 109 10.50 13.05 2.63
N LEU A 110 10.52 12.04 3.51
CA LEU A 110 11.64 11.12 3.63
C LEU A 110 11.82 10.29 2.34
N SER A 111 10.74 9.80 1.74
CA SER A 111 10.81 9.02 0.50
C SER A 111 11.32 9.87 -0.65
N LEU A 112 10.81 11.10 -0.81
CA LEU A 112 11.23 12.02 -1.85
C LEU A 112 12.70 12.45 -1.69
N ARG A 113 13.17 12.69 -0.45
CA ARG A 113 14.60 12.95 -0.15
C ARG A 113 15.52 11.79 -0.56
N ASN A 114 15.00 10.57 -0.63
CA ASN A 114 15.73 9.39 -1.09
C ASN A 114 15.46 9.07 -2.57
N CYS A 115 14.91 10.03 -3.32
CA CYS A 115 14.55 9.88 -4.74
C CYS A 115 13.60 8.70 -5.00
N ILE A 116 12.70 8.43 -4.05
CA ILE A 116 11.66 7.43 -4.21
C ILE A 116 10.32 8.15 -4.39
N PRO A 117 9.71 8.11 -5.59
CA PRO A 117 8.40 8.69 -5.79
C PRO A 117 7.36 7.99 -4.92
N VAL A 118 6.28 8.71 -4.60
CA VAL A 118 5.23 8.21 -3.70
C VAL A 118 3.89 8.27 -4.40
N VAL A 119 3.07 7.25 -4.22
CA VAL A 119 1.64 7.29 -4.58
C VAL A 119 0.79 7.05 -3.35
N LEU A 120 -0.18 7.94 -3.14
CA LEU A 120 -1.21 7.81 -2.13
C LEU A 120 -2.47 7.24 -2.76
N PHE A 121 -3.02 6.19 -2.16
CA PHE A 121 -4.30 5.61 -2.54
C PHE A 121 -5.32 5.86 -1.43
N TYR A 122 -6.26 6.76 -1.69
CA TYR A 122 -7.32 7.08 -0.73
C TYR A 122 -8.43 6.04 -0.78
N SER A 123 -9.10 5.83 0.36
CA SER A 123 -10.26 4.94 0.47
C SER A 123 -11.46 5.43 -0.34
N SER A 124 -11.47 6.71 -0.74
CA SER A 124 -12.45 7.31 -1.67
C SER A 124 -12.22 6.95 -3.14
N GLY A 125 -11.10 6.30 -3.48
CA GLY A 125 -10.67 6.03 -4.86
C GLY A 125 -9.82 7.13 -5.48
N LYS A 126 -9.65 8.28 -4.79
CA LYS A 126 -8.68 9.31 -5.19
C LYS A 126 -7.26 8.75 -5.15
N ARG A 127 -6.40 9.22 -6.06
CA ARG A 127 -4.97 8.90 -6.10
C ARG A 127 -4.15 10.17 -6.27
N GLU A 128 -3.06 10.29 -5.52
CA GLU A 128 -2.09 11.38 -5.67
C GLU A 128 -0.69 10.79 -5.84
N PHE A 129 0.09 11.35 -6.76
CA PHE A 129 1.44 10.92 -7.07
C PHE A 129 2.40 12.07 -6.84
N PHE A 130 3.44 11.84 -6.05
CA PHE A 130 4.50 12.78 -5.73
C PHE A 130 5.76 12.33 -6.47
N SER A 131 6.18 13.08 -7.48
CA SER A 131 7.34 12.70 -8.30
C SER A 131 8.67 12.98 -7.59
N GLY A 132 8.68 13.92 -6.63
CA GLY A 132 9.92 14.41 -6.03
C GLY A 132 10.82 15.16 -7.00
N GLY A 133 10.23 15.76 -8.04
CA GLY A 133 10.98 16.44 -9.11
C GLY A 133 11.57 15.48 -10.15
N MET A 134 11.29 14.17 -10.07
CA MET A 134 11.65 13.24 -11.14
C MET A 134 10.86 13.56 -12.41
N GLU A 135 11.56 13.67 -13.53
CA GLU A 135 10.93 13.67 -14.85
C GLU A 135 10.31 12.29 -15.13
N LEU A 136 9.01 12.29 -15.43
CA LEU A 136 8.30 11.09 -15.82
C LEU A 136 8.37 10.94 -17.34
N SER A 137 8.46 9.70 -17.83
CA SER A 137 8.30 9.47 -19.26
C SER A 137 6.87 9.82 -19.70
N LYS A 138 6.69 10.21 -20.96
CA LYS A 138 5.37 10.56 -21.51
C LYS A 138 4.37 9.42 -21.35
N GLU A 139 4.83 8.17 -21.44
CA GLU A 139 4.01 6.96 -21.25
C GLU A 139 3.48 6.88 -19.81
N VAL A 140 4.33 7.16 -18.82
CA VAL A 140 3.94 7.16 -17.40
C VAL A 140 2.96 8.30 -17.13
N GLU A 141 3.23 9.50 -17.63
CA GLU A 141 2.32 10.65 -17.48
C GLU A 141 0.94 10.38 -18.11
N GLN A 142 0.91 9.81 -19.32
CA GLN A 142 -0.34 9.45 -19.99
C GLN A 142 -1.10 8.37 -19.22
N ALA A 143 -0.41 7.37 -18.69
CA ALA A 143 -1.03 6.34 -17.85
C ALA A 143 -1.64 6.96 -16.58
N MET A 144 -0.93 7.85 -15.90
CA MET A 144 -1.42 8.57 -14.72
C MET A 144 -2.65 9.43 -15.03
N ARG A 145 -2.63 10.17 -16.16
CA ARG A 145 -3.78 10.97 -16.61
C ARG A 145 -5.01 10.09 -16.90
N ARG A 146 -4.82 8.96 -17.59
CA ARG A 146 -5.90 8.00 -17.89
C ARG A 146 -6.53 7.44 -16.61
N GLU A 147 -5.70 7.14 -15.62
CA GLU A 147 -6.11 6.65 -14.30
C GLU A 147 -6.58 7.76 -13.34
N LYS A 148 -6.68 9.01 -13.82
CA LYS A 148 -7.07 10.20 -13.03
C LYS A 148 -6.24 10.40 -11.76
N VAL A 149 -4.96 10.02 -11.82
CA VAL A 149 -3.98 10.25 -10.75
C VAL A 149 -3.56 11.71 -10.79
N LYS A 150 -3.69 12.41 -9.66
CA LYS A 150 -3.21 13.79 -9.54
C LYS A 150 -1.70 13.78 -9.31
N ILE A 151 -0.94 14.40 -10.20
CA ILE A 151 0.51 14.55 -10.08
C ILE A 151 0.81 15.81 -9.26
N LEU A 152 1.72 15.70 -8.30
CA LEU A 152 2.14 16.71 -7.33
C LEU A 152 3.67 16.82 -7.27
#